data_AF-A0A522LG92-F1
#
_entry.id   AF-A0A522LG92-F1
#
_cell.length_a   1.000
_cell.length_b   1.000
_cell.length_c   1.000
_cell.angle_alpha   90.00
_cell.angle_beta   90.00
_cell.angle_gamma   90.00
#
_symmetry.space_group_name_H-M   'P 1'
#
loop_
_entity.id
_entity.type
_entity.pdbx_description
1 polymer ?
#
loop_
_entity_poly.entity_id
_entity_poly.type
_entity_poly.pdbx_seq_one_letter_code
_entity_poly.pdbx_strand_id
1 'polypeptide(L)'
;MIDFSELALSPNESRAARNYLGMSQAQAAGKSNLPAHKLKRFETGNYVPDNEFLQDLRDFFEGEGYNFHDENAPGAKAKARGDVFQAGVVGDPASSTGETGGSPSGKPSRAQAANLQFMRITPTLENDQIDRVLDCIEENEAAILDGAGQPINTGFLTDTPSAASQATAVALLRRLAENGLLYAHLMGRELLPVVEGKDGGKASSAETIGELLSLAMSDLQLAVVHGDKDAHARRKGRAAPTEVLQALVG
;
A
#
# COMPACT_ATOMS: atom_id res chain seq x y z
N MET A 1 -18.16 -6.35 4.85
CA MET A 1 -17.60 -7.20 3.79
C MET A 1 -18.00 -6.53 2.50
N ILE A 2 -17.05 -6.03 1.72
CA ILE A 2 -17.34 -5.37 0.45
C ILE A 2 -17.88 -6.44 -0.50
N ASP A 3 -18.97 -6.13 -1.21
CA ASP A 3 -19.50 -7.02 -2.22
C ASP A 3 -18.64 -6.89 -3.49
N PHE A 4 -18.05 -8.00 -3.92
CA PHE A 4 -17.14 -8.06 -5.08
C PHE A 4 -17.79 -8.79 -6.26
N SER A 5 -19.07 -9.20 -6.16
CA SER A 5 -19.71 -10.03 -7.19
C SER A 5 -20.02 -9.31 -8.50
N GLU A 6 -19.90 -7.98 -8.54
CA GLU A 6 -20.17 -7.15 -9.73
C GLU A 6 -18.89 -6.62 -10.40
N LEU A 7 -17.69 -6.99 -9.91
CA LEU A 7 -16.42 -6.53 -10.47
C LEU A 7 -16.01 -7.35 -11.70
N ALA A 8 -15.38 -6.68 -12.66
CA ALA A 8 -14.78 -7.32 -13.85
C ALA A 8 -13.69 -8.34 -13.50
N LEU A 9 -13.08 -8.20 -12.32
CA LEU A 9 -12.10 -9.09 -11.74
C LEU A 9 -12.18 -8.99 -10.22
N SER A 10 -12.32 -10.12 -9.51
CA SER A 10 -12.29 -10.14 -8.04
C SER A 10 -10.87 -10.30 -7.48
N PRO A 11 -10.63 -9.88 -6.22
CA PRO A 11 -9.35 -10.08 -5.54
C PRO A 11 -8.85 -11.54 -5.51
N ASN A 12 -9.79 -12.49 -5.43
CA ASN A 12 -9.48 -13.92 -5.38
C ASN A 12 -9.05 -14.43 -6.77
N GLU A 13 -9.74 -14.00 -7.83
CA GLU A 13 -9.43 -14.38 -9.20
C GLU A 13 -8.08 -13.83 -9.64
N SER A 14 -7.75 -12.58 -9.29
CA SER A 14 -6.44 -12.00 -9.53
C SER A 14 -5.31 -12.79 -8.86
N ARG A 15 -5.47 -13.17 -7.58
CA ARG A 15 -4.51 -14.03 -6.87
C ARG A 15 -4.38 -15.41 -7.51
N ALA A 16 -5.48 -16.00 -7.94
CA ALA A 16 -5.48 -17.30 -8.60
C ALA A 16 -4.74 -17.25 -9.94
N ALA A 17 -5.00 -16.23 -10.76
CA ALA A 17 -4.32 -15.98 -12.02
C ALA A 17 -2.81 -15.82 -11.83
N ARG A 18 -2.41 -14.98 -10.87
CA ARG A 18 -1.01 -14.74 -10.55
C ARG A 18 -0.28 -16.01 -10.10
N ASN A 19 -0.92 -16.82 -9.24
CA ASN A 19 -0.36 -18.08 -8.77
C ASN A 19 -0.25 -19.13 -9.89
N TYR A 20 -1.24 -19.19 -10.79
CA TYR A 20 -1.20 -20.08 -11.95
C TYR A 20 -0.01 -19.78 -12.87
N LEU A 21 0.26 -18.49 -13.10
CA LEU A 21 1.37 -18.02 -13.93
C LEU A 21 2.72 -18.05 -13.20
N GLY A 22 2.77 -18.50 -11.93
CA GLY A 22 4.00 -18.57 -11.14
C GLY A 22 4.63 -17.21 -10.85
N MET A 23 3.85 -16.14 -10.84
CA MET A 23 4.36 -14.77 -10.67
C MET A 23 4.28 -14.28 -9.22
N SER A 24 5.29 -13.52 -8.80
CA SER A 24 5.19 -12.70 -7.59
C SER A 24 4.34 -11.46 -7.86
N GLN A 25 3.81 -10.85 -6.79
CA GLN A 25 3.01 -9.62 -6.90
C GLN A 25 3.81 -8.45 -7.53
N ALA A 26 5.10 -8.35 -7.20
CA ALA A 26 6.00 -7.37 -7.81
C ALA A 26 6.25 -7.65 -9.31
N GLN A 27 6.33 -8.92 -9.70
CA GLN A 27 6.48 -9.30 -11.11
C GLN A 27 5.22 -9.01 -11.91
N ALA A 28 4.04 -9.31 -11.35
CA ALA A 28 2.77 -8.98 -11.99
C ALA A 28 2.63 -7.48 -12.21
N ALA A 29 2.84 -6.67 -11.17
CA ALA A 29 2.81 -5.20 -11.27
C ALA A 29 3.84 -4.65 -12.28
N GLY A 30 5.07 -5.17 -12.27
CA GLY A 30 6.12 -4.73 -13.17
C GLY A 30 5.85 -5.08 -14.63
N LYS A 31 5.27 -6.26 -14.91
CA LYS A 31 4.94 -6.70 -16.27
C LYS A 31 3.66 -6.08 -16.82
N SER A 32 2.65 -5.89 -15.97
CA SER A 32 1.38 -5.26 -16.36
C SER A 32 1.49 -3.75 -16.46
N ASN A 33 2.62 -3.15 -16.05
CA ASN A 33 2.80 -1.71 -15.92
C ASN A 33 1.75 -1.05 -15.00
N LEU A 34 1.17 -1.82 -14.07
CA LEU A 34 0.18 -1.34 -13.12
C LEU A 34 0.85 -0.99 -11.77
N PRO A 35 0.35 0.02 -11.04
CA PRO A 35 0.91 0.38 -9.74
C PRO A 35 0.91 -0.79 -8.74
N ALA A 36 2.09 -1.16 -8.26
CA ALA A 36 2.27 -2.33 -7.39
C ALA A 36 1.47 -2.26 -6.08
N HIS A 37 1.34 -1.06 -5.50
CA HIS A 37 0.55 -0.85 -4.29
C HIS A 37 -0.95 -1.07 -4.52
N LYS A 38 -1.49 -0.69 -5.69
CA LYS A 38 -2.91 -0.90 -6.03
C LYS A 38 -3.20 -2.38 -6.18
N LEU A 39 -2.35 -3.11 -6.91
CA LEU A 39 -2.45 -4.56 -7.03
C LEU A 39 -2.38 -5.25 -5.66
N LYS A 40 -1.46 -4.81 -4.79
CA LYS A 40 -1.33 -5.34 -3.44
C LYS A 40 -2.57 -5.12 -2.58
N ARG A 41 -3.11 -3.92 -2.57
CA ARG A 41 -4.29 -3.59 -1.77
C ARG A 41 -5.56 -4.22 -2.31
N PHE A 42 -5.65 -4.34 -3.63
CA PHE A 42 -6.71 -5.06 -4.32
C PHE A 42 -6.70 -6.55 -3.96
N GLU A 43 -5.58 -7.26 -4.16
CA GLU A 43 -5.47 -8.70 -3.87
C GLU A 43 -5.72 -9.02 -2.39
N THR A 44 -5.36 -8.11 -1.48
CA THR A 44 -5.60 -8.24 -0.03
C THR A 44 -7.04 -7.88 0.38
N GLY A 45 -7.87 -7.38 -0.54
CA GLY A 45 -9.27 -7.02 -0.29
C GLY A 45 -9.45 -5.72 0.49
N ASN A 46 -8.40 -4.90 0.61
CA ASN A 46 -8.39 -3.63 1.33
C ASN A 46 -8.73 -2.43 0.45
N TYR A 47 -8.89 -2.65 -0.87
CA TYR A 47 -9.12 -1.62 -1.87
C TYR A 47 -9.88 -2.21 -3.06
N VAL A 48 -10.78 -1.42 -3.63
CA VAL A 48 -11.45 -1.71 -4.90
C VAL A 48 -10.93 -0.69 -5.92
N PRO A 49 -10.09 -1.10 -6.88
CA PRO A 49 -9.67 -0.25 -7.98
C PRO A 49 -10.84 0.19 -8.87
N ASP A 50 -10.59 1.16 -9.75
CA ASP A 50 -11.52 1.51 -10.80
C ASP A 50 -11.64 0.39 -11.85
N ASN A 51 -12.68 0.49 -12.69
CA ASN A 51 -12.95 -0.54 -13.68
C ASN A 51 -11.87 -0.61 -14.77
N GLU A 52 -11.19 0.50 -15.07
CA GLU A 52 -10.07 0.55 -16.01
C GLU A 52 -8.89 -0.27 -15.50
N PHE A 53 -8.48 -0.09 -14.25
CA PHE A 53 -7.44 -0.92 -13.63
C PHE A 53 -7.80 -2.40 -13.61
N LEU A 54 -9.06 -2.75 -13.31
CA LEU A 54 -9.51 -4.14 -13.28
C LEU A 54 -9.52 -4.78 -14.67
N GLN A 55 -9.90 -4.02 -15.70
CA GLN A 55 -9.86 -4.48 -17.08
C GLN A 55 -8.41 -4.68 -17.55
N ASP A 56 -7.53 -3.70 -17.33
CA ASP A 56 -6.10 -3.79 -17.70
C ASP A 56 -5.41 -4.98 -17.02
N LEU A 57 -5.73 -5.23 -15.75
CA LEU A 57 -5.19 -6.36 -15.00
C LEU A 57 -5.72 -7.69 -15.52
N ARG A 58 -6.99 -7.75 -15.91
CA ARG A 58 -7.60 -8.93 -16.52
C ARG A 58 -6.98 -9.22 -17.89
N ASP A 59 -6.90 -8.21 -18.75
CA ASP A 59 -6.32 -8.30 -20.09
C ASP A 59 -4.85 -8.71 -20.04
N PHE A 60 -4.10 -8.21 -19.05
CA PHE A 60 -2.72 -8.65 -18.80
C PHE A 60 -2.63 -10.15 -18.51
N PHE A 61 -3.45 -10.67 -17.59
CA PHE A 61 -3.44 -12.08 -17.26
C PHE A 61 -3.89 -12.97 -18.43
N GLU A 62 -4.91 -12.54 -19.19
CA GLU A 62 -5.34 -13.21 -20.43
C GLU A 62 -4.23 -13.20 -21.49
N GLY A 63 -3.51 -12.09 -21.64
CA GLY A 63 -2.36 -11.95 -22.52
C GLY A 63 -1.17 -12.86 -22.15
N GLU A 64 -0.94 -13.11 -20.87
CA GLU A 64 0.07 -14.08 -20.39
C GLU A 64 -0.42 -15.54 -20.44
N GLY A 65 -1.65 -15.78 -20.91
CA GLY A 65 -2.20 -17.11 -21.17
C GLY A 65 -3.10 -17.68 -20.06
N TYR A 66 -3.55 -16.85 -19.11
CA TYR A 66 -4.54 -17.25 -18.11
C TYR A 66 -5.97 -16.94 -18.59
N ASN A 67 -6.79 -17.96 -18.82
CA ASN A 67 -8.17 -17.76 -19.23
C ASN A 67 -9.11 -17.65 -18.02
N PHE A 68 -9.73 -16.49 -17.83
CA PHE A 68 -10.85 -16.37 -16.89
C PHE A 68 -12.06 -17.09 -17.47
N HIS A 69 -12.38 -18.26 -16.93
CA HIS A 69 -13.58 -19.01 -17.30
C HIS A 69 -14.82 -18.33 -16.72
N ASP A 70 -15.32 -17.27 -17.37
CA ASP A 70 -16.63 -16.67 -17.04
C ASP A 70 -17.79 -17.67 -17.24
N GLU A 71 -17.55 -18.73 -18.00
CA GLU A 71 -18.41 -19.92 -18.03
C GLU A 71 -17.96 -20.94 -16.97
N ASN A 72 -18.40 -20.75 -15.72
CA ASN A 72 -18.85 -21.81 -14.79
C ASN A 72 -18.91 -21.26 -13.35
N ALA A 73 -19.93 -20.45 -13.05
CA ALA A 73 -20.50 -20.53 -11.70
C ALA A 73 -20.87 -22.01 -11.44
N PRO A 74 -20.37 -22.65 -10.37
CA PRO A 74 -20.66 -24.04 -10.09
C PRO A 74 -22.17 -24.19 -9.87
N GLY A 75 -22.88 -24.74 -10.86
CA GLY A 75 -24.33 -24.98 -10.82
C GLY A 75 -25.15 -24.43 -12.00
N ALA A 76 -24.60 -23.60 -12.88
CA ALA A 76 -25.36 -23.04 -14.00
C ALA A 76 -25.86 -24.11 -15.01
N LYS A 77 -25.04 -25.15 -15.26
CA LYS A 77 -25.42 -26.26 -16.16
C LYS A 77 -26.44 -27.24 -15.54
N ALA A 78 -26.62 -27.24 -14.22
CA ALA A 78 -27.64 -28.05 -13.54
C ALA A 78 -29.03 -27.38 -13.56
N LYS A 79 -29.08 -26.03 -13.47
CA LYS A 79 -30.33 -25.26 -13.62
C LYS A 79 -30.90 -25.31 -15.03
N ALA A 80 -30.05 -25.27 -16.06
CA ALA A 80 -30.49 -25.33 -17.46
C ALA A 80 -30.98 -26.72 -17.90
N ARG A 81 -30.58 -27.80 -17.20
CA ARG A 81 -31.06 -29.17 -17.44
C ARG A 81 -32.31 -29.56 -16.64
N GLY A 82 -32.80 -28.69 -15.74
CA GLY A 82 -34.01 -28.96 -14.96
C GLY A 82 -33.85 -29.95 -13.80
N ASP A 83 -32.63 -30.24 -13.35
CA ASP A 83 -32.33 -31.29 -12.35
C ASP A 83 -32.14 -30.76 -10.91
N VAL A 84 -32.63 -29.55 -10.58
CA VAL A 84 -32.53 -29.01 -9.21
C VAL A 84 -33.92 -28.84 -8.59
N PHE A 85 -34.26 -29.78 -7.71
CA PHE A 85 -35.40 -29.69 -6.81
C PHE A 85 -35.20 -28.54 -5.79
N GLN A 86 -36.25 -27.76 -5.55
CA GLN A 86 -36.28 -26.78 -4.46
C GLN A 86 -36.23 -27.52 -3.12
N ALA A 87 -35.10 -27.45 -2.42
CA ALA A 87 -34.98 -27.99 -1.07
C ALA A 87 -35.47 -26.98 -0.02
N GLY A 88 -36.70 -27.19 0.45
CA GLY A 88 -37.20 -26.73 1.74
C GLY A 88 -37.72 -27.95 2.51
N VAL A 89 -37.01 -28.30 3.59
CA VAL A 89 -36.98 -29.56 4.34
C VAL A 89 -38.16 -29.75 5.31
N VAL A 90 -38.71 -30.98 5.42
CA VAL A 90 -39.22 -31.52 6.70
C VAL A 90 -39.03 -33.06 6.78
N GLY A 91 -38.18 -33.50 7.72
CA GLY A 91 -38.37 -34.68 8.60
C GLY A 91 -38.36 -36.13 8.05
N ASP A 92 -37.31 -36.88 8.43
CA ASP A 92 -37.16 -38.36 8.45
C ASP A 92 -38.23 -39.09 9.32
N PRO A 93 -38.36 -40.45 9.37
CA PRO A 93 -37.32 -41.48 9.12
C PRO A 93 -37.76 -42.79 8.41
N ALA A 94 -36.82 -43.53 7.79
CA ALA A 94 -36.57 -44.97 8.05
C ALA A 94 -35.68 -45.66 6.99
N SER A 95 -34.64 -46.34 7.51
CA SER A 95 -33.88 -47.49 6.99
C SER A 95 -33.50 -47.56 5.50
N SER A 96 -32.20 -47.59 5.20
CA SER A 96 -31.48 -48.85 5.03
C SER A 96 -29.99 -48.64 4.72
N THR A 97 -29.22 -49.60 5.19
CA THR A 97 -27.78 -49.87 5.16
C THR A 97 -27.06 -49.66 3.82
N GLY A 98 -25.82 -49.18 3.89
CA GLY A 98 -24.82 -49.28 2.83
C GLY A 98 -23.48 -48.65 3.22
N GLU A 99 -22.56 -49.48 3.70
CA GLU A 99 -21.18 -49.11 4.05
C GLU A 99 -20.38 -48.65 2.82
N THR A 100 -19.62 -47.56 2.93
CA THR A 100 -18.27 -47.44 2.34
C THR A 100 -17.50 -46.35 3.08
N GLY A 101 -16.32 -46.71 3.58
CA GLY A 101 -15.48 -45.85 4.42
C GLY A 101 -14.71 -44.75 3.67
N GLY A 102 -14.27 -43.74 4.43
CA GLY A 102 -13.34 -42.74 3.92
C GLY A 102 -13.17 -41.52 4.83
N SER A 103 -12.14 -41.57 5.69
CA SER A 103 -11.35 -40.46 6.26
C SER A 103 -11.98 -39.44 7.23
N PRO A 104 -11.21 -39.01 8.26
CA PRO A 104 -11.71 -38.12 9.29
C PRO A 104 -11.84 -36.69 8.74
N SER A 105 -13.06 -36.18 8.81
CA SER A 105 -13.40 -34.79 8.53
C SER A 105 -12.71 -33.89 9.56
N GLY A 106 -11.57 -33.31 9.17
CA GLY A 106 -10.97 -32.17 9.85
C GLY A 106 -11.91 -30.98 9.69
N LYS A 107 -12.51 -30.55 10.80
CA LYS A 107 -13.32 -29.31 10.85
C LYS A 107 -12.52 -28.18 10.18
N PRO A 108 -13.10 -27.41 9.23
CA PRO A 108 -12.41 -26.25 8.69
C PRO A 108 -12.11 -25.32 9.85
N SER A 109 -10.82 -24.98 10.03
CA SER A 109 -10.40 -24.06 11.08
C SER A 109 -11.18 -22.77 10.89
N ARG A 110 -11.95 -22.40 11.91
CA ARG A 110 -12.65 -21.12 12.00
C ARG A 110 -11.68 -20.03 11.57
N ALA A 111 -12.01 -19.31 10.49
CA ALA A 111 -11.23 -18.19 10.00
C ALA A 111 -10.89 -17.30 11.21
N GLN A 112 -9.61 -17.20 11.55
CA GLN A 112 -9.17 -16.30 12.60
C GLN A 112 -9.67 -14.92 12.20
N ALA A 113 -10.47 -14.31 13.08
CA ALA A 113 -10.92 -12.95 12.87
C ALA A 113 -9.66 -12.08 12.78
N ALA A 114 -9.30 -11.68 11.56
CA ALA A 114 -8.20 -10.77 11.35
C ALA A 114 -8.51 -9.52 12.18
N ASN A 115 -7.59 -9.17 13.08
CA ASN A 115 -7.69 -7.94 13.84
C ASN A 115 -7.34 -6.78 12.88
N LEU A 116 -8.33 -6.40 12.06
CA LEU A 116 -8.18 -5.33 11.09
C LEU A 116 -8.26 -4.00 11.84
N GLN A 117 -7.12 -3.33 11.92
CA GLN A 117 -7.06 -1.95 12.38
C GLN A 117 -7.31 -1.04 11.18
N PHE A 118 -8.42 -0.32 11.20
CA PHE A 118 -8.77 0.61 10.14
C PHE A 118 -8.23 2.00 10.47
N MET A 119 -7.37 2.53 9.61
CA MET A 119 -7.01 3.95 9.62
C MET A 119 -8.05 4.73 8.83
N ARG A 120 -8.65 5.76 9.45
CA ARG A 120 -9.56 6.67 8.75
C ARG A 120 -8.73 7.68 7.96
N ILE A 121 -8.84 7.62 6.65
CA ILE A 121 -8.26 8.63 5.75
C ILE A 121 -9.28 9.75 5.57
N THR A 122 -8.80 11.00 5.57
CA THR A 122 -9.63 12.18 5.33
C THR A 122 -10.29 12.12 3.95
N PRO A 123 -11.57 12.48 3.82
CA PRO A 123 -12.25 12.50 2.53
C PRO A 123 -11.82 13.67 1.64
N THR A 124 -10.97 14.57 2.15
CA THR A 124 -10.50 15.76 1.43
C THR A 124 -9.36 15.48 0.46
N LEU A 125 -8.79 14.27 0.49
CA LEU A 125 -7.72 13.85 -0.40
C LEU A 125 -8.30 13.05 -1.57
N GLU A 126 -7.87 13.41 -2.77
CA GLU A 126 -8.13 12.64 -3.98
C GLU A 126 -7.35 11.32 -3.95
N ASN A 127 -7.83 10.31 -4.68
CA ASN A 127 -7.20 8.97 -4.70
C ASN A 127 -5.73 9.02 -5.12
N ASP A 128 -5.38 9.86 -6.11
CA ASP A 128 -4.00 10.03 -6.57
C ASP A 128 -3.10 10.66 -5.49
N GLN A 129 -3.63 11.56 -4.66
CA GLN A 129 -2.92 12.14 -3.53
C GLN A 129 -2.69 11.09 -2.44
N ILE A 130 -3.71 10.28 -2.14
CA ILE A 130 -3.62 9.17 -1.19
C ILE A 130 -2.52 8.19 -1.62
N ASP A 131 -2.50 7.83 -2.91
CA ASP A 131 -1.49 6.94 -3.49
C ASP A 131 -0.08 7.52 -3.34
N ARG A 132 0.15 8.78 -3.76
CA ARG A 132 1.45 9.45 -3.63
C ARG A 132 1.94 9.53 -2.18
N VAL A 133 1.04 9.84 -1.25
CA VAL A 133 1.37 9.93 0.18
C VAL A 133 1.81 8.57 0.72
N LEU A 134 1.09 7.50 0.39
CA LEU A 134 1.41 6.16 0.87
C LEU A 134 2.66 5.60 0.21
N ASP A 135 2.87 5.85 -1.08
CA ASP A 135 4.13 5.51 -1.76
C ASP A 135 5.32 6.19 -1.07
N CYS A 136 5.21 7.50 -0.75
CA CYS A 136 6.28 8.20 -0.05
C CYS A 136 6.52 7.67 1.37
N ILE A 137 5.47 7.25 2.08
CA ILE A 137 5.62 6.62 3.41
C ILE A 137 6.36 5.30 3.28
N GLU A 138 5.99 4.43 2.33
CA GLU A 138 6.63 3.14 2.09
C GLU A 138 8.10 3.30 1.68
N GLU A 139 8.41 4.26 0.79
CA GLU A 139 9.79 4.60 0.42
C GLU A 139 10.61 5.07 1.64
N ASN A 140 10.03 5.91 2.49
CA ASN A 140 10.68 6.39 3.70
C ASN A 140 10.91 5.25 4.71
N GLU A 141 9.94 4.36 4.90
CA GLU A 141 10.05 3.19 5.78
C GLU A 141 11.15 2.23 5.31
N ALA A 142 11.22 1.94 4.02
CA ALA A 142 12.29 1.13 3.44
C ALA A 142 13.67 1.76 3.72
N ALA A 143 13.83 3.06 3.46
CA ALA A 143 15.07 3.77 3.74
C ALA A 143 15.43 3.79 5.24
N ILE A 144 14.42 3.86 6.13
CA ILE A 144 14.62 3.79 7.59
C ILE A 144 15.13 2.42 8.00
N LEU A 145 14.52 1.34 7.51
CA LEU A 145 14.93 -0.02 7.83
C LEU A 145 16.36 -0.29 7.33
N ASP A 146 16.65 0.10 6.09
CA ASP A 146 17.98 -0.05 5.49
C ASP A 146 19.05 0.71 6.29
N GLY A 147 18.77 1.96 6.66
CA GLY A 147 19.71 2.78 7.43
C GLY A 147 19.87 2.32 8.88
N ALA A 148 18.79 1.87 9.54
CA ALA A 148 18.84 1.38 10.91
C ALA A 148 19.66 0.09 11.07
N GLY A 149 19.79 -0.70 9.99
CA GLY A 149 20.66 -1.87 9.94
C GLY A 149 22.15 -1.56 9.79
N GLN A 150 22.54 -0.31 9.53
CA GLN A 150 23.94 0.04 9.29
C GLN A 150 24.75 0.12 10.61
N PRO A 151 26.01 -0.35 10.62
CA PRO A 151 26.86 -0.24 11.80
C PRO A 151 27.24 1.22 12.08
N ILE A 152 27.35 1.55 13.37
CA ILE A 152 27.91 2.84 13.81
C ILE A 152 29.42 2.78 13.61
N ASN A 153 29.94 3.67 12.76
CA ASN A 153 31.38 3.87 12.61
C ASN A 153 31.80 4.95 13.61
N THR A 154 32.77 4.67 14.46
CA THR A 154 33.36 5.64 15.40
C THR A 154 34.57 6.34 14.78
N GLY A 155 34.91 7.53 15.28
CA GLY A 155 36.11 8.26 14.86
C GLY A 155 37.41 7.58 15.31
N PHE A 156 38.51 7.76 14.57
CA PHE A 156 39.82 7.16 14.87
C PHE A 156 40.42 7.58 16.23
N LEU A 157 39.97 8.69 16.81
CA LEU A 157 40.51 9.26 18.07
C LEU A 157 39.44 9.60 19.11
N THR A 158 38.16 9.34 18.82
CA THR A 158 37.05 9.70 19.69
C THR A 158 36.00 8.60 19.69
N ASP A 159 35.42 8.31 20.85
CA ASP A 159 34.27 7.39 21.00
C ASP A 159 32.96 7.96 20.43
N THR A 160 33.04 9.01 19.61
CA THR A 160 31.90 9.65 18.99
C THR A 160 31.61 9.01 17.63
N PRO A 161 30.33 8.92 17.22
CA PRO A 161 29.98 8.52 15.86
C PRO A 161 30.69 9.40 14.82
N SER A 162 31.16 8.78 13.75
CA SER A 162 31.75 9.45 12.59
C SER A 162 30.75 10.39 11.93
N ALA A 163 31.24 11.37 11.16
CA ALA A 163 30.39 12.27 10.40
C ALA A 163 29.41 11.53 9.47
N ALA A 164 29.83 10.39 8.89
CA ALA A 164 28.98 9.56 8.04
C ALA A 164 27.83 8.90 8.83
N SER A 165 28.12 8.38 10.03
CA SER A 165 27.09 7.81 10.91
C SER A 165 26.14 8.89 11.43
N GLN A 166 26.65 10.08 11.74
CA GLN A 166 25.80 11.22 12.12
C GLN A 166 24.88 11.65 10.97
N ALA A 167 25.42 11.82 9.77
CA ALA A 167 24.63 12.17 8.58
C ALA A 167 23.52 11.14 8.29
N THR A 168 23.84 9.85 8.44
CA THR A 168 22.86 8.76 8.31
C THR A 168 21.76 8.89 9.36
N ALA A 169 22.11 9.05 10.64
CA ALA A 169 21.14 9.21 11.72
C ALA A 169 20.23 10.43 11.50
N VAL A 170 20.80 11.55 11.05
CA VAL A 170 20.07 12.78 10.73
C VAL A 170 19.10 12.56 9.56
N ALA A 171 19.53 11.87 8.50
CA ALA A 171 18.66 11.51 7.38
C ALA A 171 17.50 10.61 7.83
N LEU A 172 17.74 9.63 8.71
CA LEU A 172 16.69 8.77 9.24
C LEU A 172 15.67 9.54 10.09
N LEU A 173 16.14 10.44 10.97
CA LEU A 173 15.26 11.30 11.77
C LEU A 173 14.37 12.19 10.90
N ARG A 174 14.92 12.73 9.79
CA ARG A 174 14.13 13.47 8.82
C ARG A 174 13.02 12.60 8.22
N ARG A 175 13.34 11.38 7.77
CA ARG A 175 12.34 10.45 7.18
C ARG A 175 11.23 10.11 8.17
N LEU A 176 11.57 9.89 9.44
CA LEU A 176 10.58 9.69 10.51
C LEU A 176 9.67 10.90 10.68
N ALA A 177 10.22 12.12 10.65
CA ALA A 177 9.44 13.36 10.73
C ALA A 177 8.53 13.54 9.50
N GLU A 178 9.04 13.26 8.29
CA GLU A 178 8.26 13.29 7.05
C GLU A 178 7.05 12.33 7.15
N ASN A 179 7.25 11.08 7.61
CA ASN A 179 6.16 10.12 7.80
C ASN A 179 5.14 10.61 8.82
N GLY A 180 5.59 11.18 9.94
CA GLY A 180 4.71 11.76 10.95
C GLY A 180 3.79 12.84 10.37
N LEU A 181 4.32 13.71 9.52
CA LEU A 181 3.56 14.75 8.83
C LEU A 181 2.58 14.15 7.82
N LEU A 182 3.02 13.19 7.01
CA LEU A 182 2.18 12.52 6.00
C LEU A 182 1.02 11.75 6.63
N TYR A 183 1.25 11.03 7.74
CA TYR A 183 0.18 10.38 8.50
C TYR A 183 -0.80 11.39 9.10
N ALA A 184 -0.30 12.52 9.62
CA ALA A 184 -1.17 13.58 10.11
C ALA A 184 -2.08 14.10 8.97
N HIS A 185 -1.50 14.32 7.78
CA HIS A 185 -2.23 14.76 6.61
C HIS A 185 -3.27 13.73 6.14
N LEU A 186 -2.92 12.44 6.08
CA LEU A 186 -3.89 11.36 5.81
C LEU A 186 -5.05 11.36 6.79
N MET A 187 -4.83 11.72 8.06
CA MET A 187 -5.88 11.84 9.07
C MET A 187 -6.60 13.20 9.07
N GLY A 188 -6.36 14.07 8.08
CA GLY A 188 -6.98 15.39 7.98
C GLY A 188 -6.46 16.39 9.02
N ARG A 189 -5.26 16.18 9.55
CA ARG A 189 -4.61 17.09 10.51
C ARG A 189 -3.49 17.86 9.81
N GLU A 190 -3.56 19.18 9.92
CA GLU A 190 -2.52 20.09 9.46
C GLU A 190 -1.63 20.47 10.64
N LEU A 191 -0.42 19.90 10.72
CA LEU A 191 0.54 20.19 11.79
C LEU A 191 1.40 21.40 11.48
N LEU A 192 1.75 21.59 10.21
CA LEU A 192 2.62 22.65 9.73
C LEU A 192 2.02 23.21 8.43
N PRO A 193 1.83 24.54 8.33
CA PRO A 193 1.33 25.15 7.11
C PRO A 193 2.31 24.95 5.95
N VAL A 194 1.77 24.92 4.73
CA VAL A 194 2.58 24.91 3.51
C VAL A 194 3.04 26.35 3.23
N VAL A 195 4.35 26.54 3.06
CA VAL A 195 4.92 27.83 2.67
C VAL A 195 5.06 27.84 1.14
N GLU A 196 4.20 28.59 0.47
CA GLU A 196 4.25 28.76 -0.98
C GLU A 196 5.26 29.85 -1.38
N GLY A 197 6.21 29.51 -2.26
CA GLY A 197 7.17 30.48 -2.79
C GLY A 197 8.20 29.84 -3.72
N LYS A 198 8.49 30.48 -4.86
CA LYS A 198 9.43 29.97 -5.89
C LYS A 198 10.84 29.70 -5.38
N ASP A 199 11.21 30.29 -4.25
CA ASP A 199 12.55 30.16 -3.66
C ASP A 199 12.58 29.25 -2.42
N GLY A 200 11.50 28.52 -2.10
CA GLY A 200 11.45 27.62 -0.95
C GLY A 200 11.65 28.30 0.40
N GLY A 201 11.53 29.64 0.45
CA GLY A 201 11.79 30.55 1.57
C GLY A 201 13.19 30.39 2.19
N LYS A 202 13.89 31.51 2.39
CA LYS A 202 15.21 31.43 3.01
C LYS A 202 15.06 31.04 4.47
N ALA A 203 15.83 30.07 4.96
CA ALA A 203 15.90 29.74 6.38
C ALA A 203 16.13 30.99 7.26
N SER A 204 16.88 31.96 6.74
CA SER A 204 17.19 33.23 7.38
C SER A 204 15.99 34.18 7.56
N SER A 205 14.84 33.91 6.93
CA SER A 205 13.62 34.71 7.11
C SER A 205 12.62 34.09 8.09
N ALA A 206 12.93 32.93 8.69
CA ALA A 206 12.08 32.34 9.71
C ALA A 206 12.27 33.06 11.05
N GLU A 207 11.19 33.57 11.62
CA GLU A 207 11.16 34.22 12.95
C GLU A 207 10.84 33.22 14.05
N THR A 208 10.17 32.11 13.71
CA THR A 208 9.77 31.07 14.66
C THR A 208 10.30 29.68 14.27
N ILE A 209 10.43 28.80 15.27
CA ILE A 209 10.74 27.37 15.03
C ILE A 209 9.65 26.75 14.15
N GLY A 210 8.39 27.16 14.32
CA GLY A 210 7.27 26.70 13.50
C GLY A 210 7.44 27.06 12.03
N GLU A 211 7.85 28.30 11.72
CA GLU A 211 8.16 28.72 10.35
C GLU A 211 9.34 27.95 9.77
N LEU A 212 10.40 27.74 10.56
CA LEU A 212 11.57 26.98 10.11
C LEU A 212 11.20 25.53 9.77
N LEU A 213 10.36 24.89 10.59
CA LEU A 213 9.85 23.54 10.33
C LEU A 213 8.88 23.51 9.13
N SER A 214 8.07 24.55 8.97
CA SER A 214 7.15 24.67 7.84
C SER A 214 7.94 24.78 6.54
N LEU A 215 8.97 25.62 6.49
CA LEU A 215 9.92 25.74 5.37
C LEU A 215 10.60 24.41 5.06
N ALA A 216 11.12 23.75 6.10
CA ALA A 216 11.79 22.46 5.99
C ALA A 216 10.94 21.40 5.28
N MET A 217 9.65 21.36 5.62
CA MET A 217 8.69 20.34 5.19
C MET A 217 7.81 20.77 4.00
N SER A 218 7.88 22.03 3.56
CA SER A 218 7.02 22.55 2.49
C SER A 218 7.23 21.81 1.17
N ASP A 219 8.50 21.53 0.80
CA ASP A 219 8.78 20.76 -0.42
C ASP A 219 8.23 19.32 -0.33
N LEU A 220 8.16 18.70 0.85
CA LEU A 220 7.51 17.39 1.01
C LEU A 220 6.02 17.50 0.71
N GLN A 221 5.33 18.47 1.36
CA GLN A 221 3.89 18.64 1.20
C GLN A 221 3.55 18.99 -0.26
N LEU A 222 4.24 19.96 -0.85
CA LEU A 222 4.07 20.36 -2.25
C LEU A 222 4.32 19.19 -3.21
N ALA A 223 5.42 18.45 -3.05
CA ALA A 223 5.75 17.34 -3.95
C ALA A 223 4.77 16.16 -3.83
N VAL A 224 4.45 15.77 -2.60
CA VAL A 224 3.74 14.52 -2.33
C VAL A 224 2.23 14.72 -2.34
N VAL A 225 1.74 15.72 -1.59
CA VAL A 225 0.30 16.01 -1.47
C VAL A 225 -0.19 16.73 -2.72
N HIS A 226 0.49 17.80 -3.14
CA HIS A 226 0.05 18.65 -4.24
C HIS A 226 0.59 18.23 -5.62
N GLY A 227 1.50 17.25 -5.69
CA GLY A 227 2.05 16.77 -6.96
C GLY A 227 2.96 17.78 -7.68
N ASP A 228 3.51 18.76 -6.96
CA ASP A 228 4.42 19.77 -7.50
C ASP A 228 5.75 19.12 -7.93
N LYS A 229 6.00 19.13 -9.24
CA LYS A 229 7.19 18.55 -9.86
C LYS A 229 8.46 19.33 -9.51
N ASP A 230 8.37 20.64 -9.33
CA ASP A 230 9.52 21.48 -8.98
C ASP A 230 9.91 21.24 -7.53
N ALA A 231 8.93 21.13 -6.62
CA ALA A 231 9.16 20.71 -5.24
C ALA A 231 9.77 19.31 -5.15
N HIS A 232 9.31 18.37 -5.99
CA HIS A 232 9.89 17.03 -6.06
C HIS A 232 11.35 17.04 -6.51
N ALA A 233 11.67 17.86 -7.53
CA ALA A 233 13.03 18.04 -8.01
C ALA A 233 13.94 18.65 -6.93
N ARG A 234 13.47 19.70 -6.22
CA ARG A 234 14.20 20.29 -5.10
C ARG A 234 14.43 19.27 -3.99
N ARG A 235 13.42 18.50 -3.60
CA ARG A 235 13.53 17.45 -2.58
C ARG A 235 14.56 16.38 -2.94
N LYS A 236 14.55 15.90 -4.18
CA LYS A 236 15.52 14.89 -4.67
C LYS A 236 16.94 15.44 -4.80
N GLY A 237 17.09 16.73 -5.07
CA GLY A 237 18.38 17.40 -5.21
C GLY A 237 19.06 17.78 -3.89
N ARG A 238 18.38 17.66 -2.74
CA ARG A 238 18.97 18.00 -1.44
C ARG A 238 20.11 17.04 -1.10
N ALA A 239 21.26 17.61 -0.71
CA ALA A 239 22.39 16.84 -0.24
C ALA A 239 22.03 16.06 1.05
N ALA A 240 22.76 14.97 1.30
CA ALA A 240 22.65 14.27 2.57
C ALA A 240 23.03 15.24 3.70
N PRO A 241 22.15 15.46 4.69
CA PRO A 241 22.41 16.43 5.74
C PRO A 241 23.54 15.94 6.64
N THR A 242 24.55 16.77 6.87
CA THR A 242 25.62 16.46 7.84
C THR A 242 25.29 16.99 9.23
N GLU A 243 24.32 17.90 9.35
CA GLU A 243 23.85 18.48 10.60
C GLU A 243 22.33 18.49 10.68
N VAL A 244 21.79 18.48 11.90
CA VAL A 244 20.33 18.50 12.15
C VAL A 244 19.66 19.72 11.51
N LEU A 245 20.29 20.90 11.61
CA LEU A 245 19.76 22.13 11.00
C LEU A 245 19.71 22.03 9.47
N GLN A 246 20.74 21.45 8.85
CA GLN A 246 20.76 21.18 7.41
C GLN A 246 19.67 20.17 7.01
N ALA A 247 19.39 19.19 7.88
CA ALA A 247 18.31 18.23 7.65
C ALA A 247 16.94 18.89 7.56
N LEU A 248 16.73 19.93 8.36
CA LEU A 248 15.52 20.71 8.37
C LEU A 248 15.44 21.54 7.08
N VAL A 249 16.34 22.48 6.87
CA VAL A 249 16.15 23.50 5.81
C VAL A 249 16.74 23.16 4.43
N GLY A 250 17.55 22.09 4.32
CA GLY A 250 18.21 21.69 3.08
C GLY A 250 19.57 22.35 2.89
#